data_AF-A0A4U7EXE3-F1
#
_entry.id   AF-A0A4U7EXE3-F1
#
_cell.length_a   1.000
_cell.length_b   1.000
_cell.length_c   1.000
_cell.angle_alpha   90.00
_cell.angle_beta   90.00
_cell.angle_gamma   90.00
#
_symmetry.space_group_name_H-M   'P 1'
#
loop_
_entity.id
_entity.type
_entity.pdbx_description
1 polymer ?
#
loop_
_entity_poly.entity_id
_entity_poly.type
_entity_poly.pdbx_seq_one_letter_code
_entity_poly.pdbx_strand_id
1 'polypeptide(L)' 'MNQNIGATDKRVRTVVGAVAGLASIATLAGAVPLPVLAAPVLGVVALAMLATAATGTCGLYSLLGVDTCPADAGGSR' A
#
# COMPACT_ATOMS: atom_id res chain seq x y z
N MET A 1 -5.12 12.59 12.99
CA MET A 1 -5.11 11.11 13.08
C MET A 1 -3.69 10.68 13.38
N ASN A 2 -3.48 9.76 14.33
CA ASN A 2 -2.14 9.23 14.62
C ASN A 2 -1.68 8.41 13.41
N GLN A 3 -0.77 8.96 12.61
CA GLN A 3 -0.20 8.25 11.47
C GLN A 3 0.76 7.19 12.03
N ASN A 4 0.60 5.94 11.61
CA ASN A 4 1.46 4.81 12.02
C ASN A 4 2.29 4.23 10.87
N ILE A 5 2.15 4.84 9.68
CA ILE A 5 2.88 4.51 8.47
C ILE A 5 3.92 5.62 8.23
N GLY A 6 5.20 5.27 8.38
CA GLY A 6 6.30 6.18 8.05
C GLY A 6 6.50 6.38 6.55
N ALA A 7 7.39 7.30 6.18
CA ALA A 7 7.66 7.65 4.79
C ALA A 7 8.11 6.45 3.94
N THR A 8 8.91 5.55 4.51
CA THR A 8 9.37 4.33 3.83
C THR A 8 8.23 3.36 3.57
N ASP A 9 7.42 3.03 4.59
CA ASP A 9 6.28 2.11 4.45
C ASP A 9 5.23 2.67 3.48
N LYS A 10 4.95 3.97 3.54
CA LYS A 10 4.07 4.67 2.59
C LYS A 10 4.56 4.52 1.15
N ARG A 11 5.86 4.68 0.90
CA ARG A 11 6.45 4.53 -0.44
C ARG A 11 6.34 3.09 -0.93
N VAL A 12 6.70 2.11 -0.10
CA VAL A 12 6.60 0.69 -0.45
C VAL A 12 5.17 0.32 -0.81
N ARG A 13 4.19 0.68 0.02
CA ARG A 13 2.76 0.43 -0.26
C ARG A 13 2.29 1.11 -1.54
N THR A 14 2.74 2.35 -1.79
CA THR A 14 2.40 3.05 -3.04
C THR A 14 2.96 2.33 -4.26
N VAL A 15 4.22 1.91 -4.22
CA VAL A 15 4.87 1.21 -5.35
C VAL A 15 4.22 -0.15 -5.59
N VAL A 16 4.03 -0.94 -4.53
CA VAL A 16 3.38 -2.26 -4.63
C VAL A 16 1.95 -2.11 -5.15
N GLY A 17 1.19 -1.15 -4.62
CA GLY A 17 -0.17 -0.87 -5.08
C GLY A 17 -0.23 -0.45 -6.54
N ALA A 18 0.67 0.44 -6.99
CA ALA A 18 0.75 0.88 -8.38
C ALA A 18 1.10 -0.27 -9.33
N VAL A 19 2.11 -1.10 -8.99
CA VAL A 19 2.51 -2.25 -9.80
C VAL A 19 1.39 -3.28 -9.90
N ALA A 20 0.75 -3.62 -8.77
CA ALA A 20 -0.39 -4.55 -8.77
C ALA A 20 -1.58 -3.99 -9.58
N GLY A 21 -1.86 -2.70 -9.49
CA GLY A 21 -2.93 -2.04 -10.25
C GLY A 21 -2.66 -2.06 -11.75
N LEU A 22 -1.42 -1.75 -12.17
CA LEU A 22 -1.01 -1.85 -13.58
C LEU A 22 -1.11 -3.29 -14.08
N ALA A 23 -0.66 -4.27 -13.30
CA ALA A 23 -0.78 -5.68 -13.66
C ALA A 23 -2.25 -6.12 -13.78
N SER A 24 -3.13 -5.66 -12.89
CA SER A 24 -4.58 -5.90 -12.98
C SER A 24 -5.16 -5.34 -14.28
N ILE A 25 -4.85 -4.09 -14.61
CA ILE A 25 -5.35 -3.43 -15.83
C ILE A 25 -4.81 -4.14 -17.08
N ALA A 26 -3.51 -4.47 -17.10
CA ALA A 26 -2.88 -5.17 -18.22
C ALA A 26 -3.46 -6.58 -18.42
N THR A 27 -3.78 -7.28 -17.34
CA THR A 27 -4.48 -8.58 -17.39
C THR A 27 -5.88 -8.42 -17.99
N LEU A 28 -6.63 -7.41 -17.54
CA LEU A 28 -7.99 -7.15 -18.04
C LEU A 28 -7.99 -6.72 -19.52
N ALA A 29 -6.94 -6.03 -19.95
CA ALA A 29 -6.71 -5.66 -21.35
C ALA A 29 -6.20 -6.82 -22.23
N GLY A 30 -5.99 -8.02 -21.66
CA GLY A 30 -5.45 -9.17 -22.38
C GLY A 30 -3.96 -9.07 -22.74
N ALA A 31 -3.25 -8.07 -22.21
CA ALA A 31 -1.82 -7.87 -22.46
C ALA A 31 -0.93 -8.83 -21.67
N VAL A 32 -1.47 -9.44 -20.60
CA VAL A 32 -0.78 -10.45 -19.77
C VAL A 32 -1.65 -11.70 -19.67
N PRO A 33 -1.15 -12.89 -20.03
CA PRO A 33 -1.92 -14.13 -20.02
C PRO A 33 -1.98 -14.71 -18.59
N LEU A 34 -2.62 -14.00 -17.67
CA LEU A 34 -2.87 -14.47 -16.31
C LEU A 34 -4.25 -15.13 -16.18
N PRO A 35 -4.48 -15.97 -15.16
CA PRO A 35 -5.79 -16.56 -14.88
C PRO A 35 -6.89 -15.49 -14.74
N VAL A 36 -8.13 -15.83 -15.08
CA VAL A 36 -9.26 -14.87 -15.06
C VAL A 36 -9.49 -14.22 -13.69
N LEU A 37 -9.12 -14.93 -12.61
CA LEU A 37 -9.21 -14.46 -11.23
C LEU A 37 -8.06 -13.51 -10.84
N ALA A 38 -6.98 -13.44 -11.60
CA ALA A 38 -5.81 -12.66 -11.24
C ALA A 38 -6.09 -11.15 -11.30
N ALA A 39 -6.82 -10.67 -12.32
CA ALA A 39 -7.17 -9.26 -12.44
C ALA A 39 -7.94 -8.73 -11.20
N PRO A 40 -9.10 -9.30 -10.80
CA PRO A 40 -9.82 -8.79 -9.64
C PRO A 40 -9.02 -8.91 -8.34
N VAL A 41 -8.25 -9.99 -8.14
CA VAL A 41 -7.40 -10.14 -6.95
C VAL A 41 -6.30 -9.07 -6.90
N LEU A 42 -5.58 -8.86 -8.00
CA LEU A 42 -4.55 -7.82 -8.11
C LEU A 42 -5.15 -6.42 -7.91
N GLY A 43 -6.35 -6.17 -8.44
CA GLY A 43 -7.07 -4.92 -8.25
C GLY A 43 -7.42 -4.65 -6.78
N VAL A 44 -7.94 -5.67 -6.05
CA VAL A 44 -8.24 -5.55 -4.61
C VAL A 44 -6.97 -5.28 -3.80
N VAL A 45 -5.89 -6.01 -4.08
CA VAL A 45 -4.58 -5.80 -3.43
C VAL A 45 -4.06 -4.39 -3.68
N ALA A 46 -4.15 -3.91 -4.93
CA ALA A 46 -3.73 -2.57 -5.32
C ALA A 46 -4.50 -1.50 -4.53
N LEU A 47 -5.83 -1.61 -4.48
CA LEU A 47 -6.67 -0.67 -3.74
C LEU A 47 -6.37 -0.67 -2.25
N ALA A 48 -6.21 -1.84 -1.62
CA ALA A 48 -5.88 -1.93 -0.20
C ALA A 48 -4.52 -1.29 0.13
N MET A 49 -3.51 -1.53 -0.71
CA MET A 49 -2.18 -0.94 -0.54
C MET A 49 -2.18 0.58 -0.74
N LEU A 50 -2.86 1.07 -1.77
CA LEU A 50 -2.95 2.51 -2.03
C LEU A 50 -3.81 3.22 -0.97
N ALA A 51 -4.93 2.63 -0.54
CA ALA A 51 -5.77 3.19 0.51
C ALA A 51 -4.99 3.35 1.82
N THR A 52 -4.27 2.30 2.24
CA THR A 52 -3.44 2.36 3.45
C THR A 52 -2.28 3.36 3.32
N ALA A 53 -1.66 3.47 2.14
CA ALA A 53 -0.65 4.50 1.89
C ALA A 53 -1.22 5.93 1.92
N ALA A 54 -2.44 6.12 1.41
CA ALA A 54 -3.12 7.42 1.34
C ALA A 54 -3.61 7.90 2.71
N THR A 55 -4.22 7.00 3.49
CA THR A 55 -4.65 7.32 4.87
C THR A 55 -3.47 7.45 5.83
N GLY A 56 -2.34 6.81 5.51
CA GLY A 56 -1.16 6.70 6.37
C GLY A 56 -1.46 6.07 7.72
N THR A 57 -2.54 5.28 7.77
CA THR A 57 -2.96 4.47 8.88
C THR A 57 -3.20 3.04 8.38
N CYS A 58 -2.44 2.08 8.90
CA CYS A 58 -2.75 0.66 8.75
C CYS A 58 -3.53 0.20 9.98
N GLY A 59 -4.78 -0.24 9.80
CA GLY A 59 -5.63 -0.68 10.91
C GLY A 59 -5.02 -1.83 11.72
N LEU A 60 -4.31 -2.76 11.06
CA LEU A 60 -3.59 -3.84 11.75
C LEU A 60 -2.49 -3.30 12.66
N TYR A 61 -1.73 -2.30 12.18
CA TYR A 61 -0.70 -1.65 13.00
C TYR A 61 -1.32 -0.87 14.16
N SER A 62 -2.49 -0.26 13.97
CA SER A 62 -3.23 0.40 15.06
C SER A 62 -3.69 -0.60 16.13
N LEU A 63 -4.12 -1.80 15.73
CA LEU A 63 -4.51 -2.87 16.66
C LEU A 63 -3.31 -3.46 17.42
N LEU A 64 -2.15 -3.53 16.76
CA LEU A 64 -0.91 -4.06 17.34
C LEU A 64 -0.06 -3.01 18.06
N GLY A 65 -0.43 -1.72 17.99
CA GLY A 65 0.36 -0.61 18.54
C GLY A 65 1.71 -0.39 17.84
N VAL A 66 1.82 -0.75 16.56
CA VAL A 66 3.06 -0.62 15.78
C VAL A 66 3.07 0.71 15.03
N ASP A 67 4.14 1.48 15.18
CA ASP A 67 4.41 2.68 14.42
C ASP A 67 5.70 2.50 13.59
N THR A 68 5.60 2.67 12.28
CA THR A 68 6.75 2.69 11.36
C THR A 68 7.22 4.10 11.02
N CYS A 69 6.64 5.09 11.69
CA CYS A 69 7.07 6.47 11.61
C CYS A 69 8.55 6.57 12.00
N PRO A 70 9.33 7.44 11.35
CA PRO A 70 10.70 7.69 11.78
C PRO A 70 10.67 8.10 13.25
N ALA A 71 11.54 7.50 14.07
CA ALA A 71 11.82 8.07 15.38
C ALA A 71 12.38 9.48 15.14
N ASP A 72 11.83 10.50 15.81
CA ASP A 72 12.33 11.87 15.76
C ASP A 72 13.82 11.87 16.10
N ALA A 73 14.68 11.93 15.08
CA ALA A 73 16.11 12.10 15.25
C ALA A 73 16.37 13.58 15.59
N GLY A 74 16.07 13.97 16.84
CA GLY A 74 16.50 15.23 17.44
C GLY A 74 15.97 16.51 16.78
N GLY A 75 14.90 17.07 17.35
CA GLY A 75 14.31 18.33 16.91
C GLY A 75 13.92 19.27 18.04
N SER A 76 14.73 19.37 19.11
CA SER A 76 14.77 20.60 19.89
C SER A 76 15.47 21.67 19.07
N ARG A 77 14.73 22.42 18.24
CA ARG A 77 15.03 23.81 17.84
C ARG A 77 13.74 24.53 17.48
#